data_AF-H1Y8D3-F1
#
_entry.id   AF-H1Y8D3-F1
#
_cell.length_a   1.000
_cell.length_b   1.000
_cell.length_c   1.000
_cell.angle_alpha   90.00
_cell.angle_beta   90.00
_cell.angle_gamma   90.00
#
_symmetry.space_group_name_H-M   'P 1'
#
loop_
_entity.id
_entity.type
_entity.pdbx_description
1 polymer ?
#
loop_
_entity_poly.entity_id
_entity_poly.type
_entity_poly.pdbx_seq_one_letter_code
_entity_poly.pdbx_strand_id
1 'polypeptide(L)'
;MNSFIGNWTDHSNVTVTITERNNILTVKYGNGRGPFPGHEIDELPQPACGVDFSDDAPFTGVLSPDGKTIYWSNGTKWTKH
;
A
#
# COMPACT_ATOMS: atom_id res chain seq x y z
N MET A 1 4.21 -13.47 -6.15
CA MET A 1 4.90 -12.17 -6.13
C MET A 1 3.87 -11.17 -5.64
N ASN A 2 4.13 -10.52 -4.51
CA ASN A 2 3.21 -9.55 -3.93
C ASN A 2 3.01 -8.38 -4.91
N SER A 3 1.76 -8.19 -5.34
CA SER A 3 1.43 -7.29 -6.46
C SER A 3 1.55 -5.80 -6.08
N PHE A 4 1.65 -5.53 -4.78
CA PHE A 4 1.82 -4.19 -4.21
C PHE A 4 3.28 -3.74 -4.18
N ILE A 5 4.26 -4.64 -4.28
CA ILE A 5 5.68 -4.27 -4.24
C ILE A 5 5.99 -3.31 -5.40
N GLY A 6 6.67 -2.20 -5.06
CA GLY A 6 7.09 -1.19 -6.03
C GLY A 6 7.00 0.23 -5.51
N ASN A 7 7.13 1.18 -6.43
CA ASN A 7 6.97 2.60 -6.15
C ASN A 7 5.60 3.07 -6.60
N TRP A 8 5.00 3.90 -5.75
CA TRP A 8 3.66 4.44 -5.89
C TRP A 8 3.70 5.94 -5.64
N THR A 9 2.68 6.65 -6.09
CA THR A 9 2.45 8.06 -5.82
C THR A 9 1.14 8.18 -5.07
N ASP A 10 1.16 8.78 -3.89
CA ASP A 10 -0.05 8.96 -3.08
C ASP A 10 -0.93 10.13 -3.57
N HIS A 11 -2.04 10.38 -2.86
CA HIS A 11 -2.96 11.47 -3.16
C HIS A 11 -2.33 12.87 -3.01
N SER A 12 -1.23 13.00 -2.28
CA SER A 12 -0.47 14.23 -2.05
C SER A 12 0.76 14.34 -2.95
N ASN A 13 0.87 13.49 -3.98
CA ASN A 13 1.98 13.44 -4.92
C ASN A 13 3.34 13.10 -4.27
N VAL A 14 3.32 12.34 -3.18
CA VAL A 14 4.50 11.82 -2.48
C VAL A 14 4.81 10.42 -2.98
N THR A 15 6.09 10.16 -3.29
CA THR A 15 6.56 8.82 -3.63
C THR A 15 6.47 7.91 -2.40
N VAL A 16 5.87 6.74 -2.58
CA VAL A 16 5.74 5.69 -1.58
C VAL A 16 6.37 4.42 -2.11
N THR A 17 7.24 3.79 -1.32
CA THR A 17 7.84 2.51 -1.65
C THR A 17 7.21 1.43 -0.78
N ILE A 18 6.71 0.39 -1.44
CA ILE A 18 6.21 -0.83 -0.80
C ILE A 18 7.23 -1.94 -1.03
N THR A 19 7.72 -2.53 0.05
CA THR A 19 8.61 -3.70 0.04
C THR A 19 8.00 -4.82 0.87
N GLU A 20 8.46 -6.05 0.68
CA GLU A 20 8.05 -7.19 1.49
C GLU A 20 9.28 -7.94 2.00
N ARG A 21 9.27 -8.32 3.28
CA ARG A 21 10.28 -9.20 3.87
C ARG A 21 9.63 -10.09 4.92
N ASN A 22 9.90 -11.40 4.86
CA ASN A 22 9.36 -12.38 5.81
C ASN A 22 7.82 -12.30 5.95
N ASN A 23 7.10 -12.15 4.83
CA ASN A 23 5.64 -12.02 4.78
C ASN A 23 5.08 -10.75 5.47
N ILE A 24 5.93 -9.75 5.72
CA ILE A 24 5.52 -8.45 6.23
C ILE A 24 5.73 -7.44 5.11
N LEU A 25 4.61 -6.83 4.68
CA LEU A 25 4.63 -5.70 3.78
C LEU A 25 5.08 -4.46 4.59
N THR A 26 5.90 -3.62 3.99
CA THR A 26 6.41 -2.39 4.59
C THR A 26 6.16 -1.23 3.65
N VAL A 27 5.50 -0.20 4.13
CA VAL A 27 5.22 1.04 3.41
C VAL A 27 6.13 2.14 3.95
N LYS A 28 6.91 2.78 3.07
CA LYS A 28 7.76 3.92 3.43
C LYS A 28 7.54 5.06 2.45
N TYR A 29 7.37 6.27 2.95
CA TYR A 29 7.22 7.47 2.12
C TYR A 29 8.58 8.14 1.89
N GLY A 30 8.76 8.74 0.72
CA GLY A 30 9.96 9.47 0.33
C GLY A 30 10.21 10.74 1.15
N ASN A 31 9.21 11.24 1.86
CA ASN A 31 9.31 12.39 2.76
C ASN A 31 9.76 12.02 4.20
N GLY A 32 10.11 10.76 4.45
CA GLY A 32 10.55 10.27 5.76
C GLY A 32 9.43 9.70 6.64
N ARG A 33 8.16 9.75 6.22
CA ARG A 33 7.04 9.12 6.93
C ARG A 33 7.09 7.58 6.82
N GLY A 34 6.79 6.89 7.93
CA GLY A 34 6.95 5.44 8.06
C GLY A 34 8.36 5.03 8.52
N PRO A 35 8.73 3.74 8.45
CA PRO A 35 8.02 2.65 7.80
C PRO A 35 6.78 2.18 8.58
N PHE A 36 5.72 1.82 7.86
CA PHE A 36 4.51 1.22 8.40
C PHE A 36 4.41 -0.25 8.02
N PRO A 37 4.11 -1.15 8.96
CA PRO A 37 3.92 -2.55 8.67
C PRO A 37 2.55 -2.81 8.04
N GLY A 38 2.46 -3.87 7.24
CA GLY A 38 1.24 -4.33 6.62
C GLY A 38 1.30 -5.82 6.26
N HIS A 39 0.21 -6.32 5.69
CA HIS A 39 0.04 -7.70 5.27
C HIS A 39 -0.82 -7.77 4.02
N GLU A 40 -0.61 -8.77 3.16
CA GLU A 40 -1.58 -9.12 2.14
C GLU A 40 -2.82 -9.76 2.79
N ILE A 41 -3.99 -9.57 2.17
CA ILE A 41 -5.26 -10.15 2.58
C ILE A 41 -5.67 -11.11 1.48
N ASP A 42 -5.46 -12.40 1.72
CA ASP A 42 -5.62 -13.47 0.71
C ASP A 42 -7.07 -13.95 0.56
N GLU A 43 -7.96 -13.60 1.49
CA GLU A 43 -9.35 -14.06 1.51
C GLU A 43 -10.28 -13.28 0.56
N LEU A 44 -9.75 -12.30 -0.18
CA LEU A 44 -10.54 -11.43 -1.05
C LEU A 44 -10.40 -11.78 -2.54
N PRO A 45 -11.47 -11.58 -3.35
CA PRO A 45 -11.44 -11.88 -4.79
C PRO A 45 -10.46 -11.02 -5.60
N GLN A 46 -10.05 -9.88 -5.02
CA GLN A 46 -9.12 -8.92 -5.60
C GLN A 46 -7.92 -8.81 -4.67
N PRO A 47 -6.69 -8.67 -5.20
CA PRO A 47 -5.52 -8.46 -4.36
C PRO A 47 -5.75 -7.27 -3.44
N ALA A 48 -5.60 -7.50 -2.14
CA ALA A 48 -5.80 -6.50 -1.10
C ALA A 48 -4.66 -6.56 -0.08
N CYS A 49 -4.41 -5.44 0.59
CA CYS A 49 -3.47 -5.38 1.70
C CYS A 49 -4.01 -4.51 2.83
N GLY A 50 -3.67 -4.85 4.07
CA GLY A 50 -3.88 -4.02 5.24
C GLY A 50 -2.58 -3.37 5.65
N VAL A 51 -2.59 -2.07 5.95
CA VAL A 51 -1.42 -1.34 6.45
C VAL A 51 -1.80 -0.63 7.75
N ASP A 52 -0.98 -0.82 8.78
CA ASP A 52 -1.12 -0.18 10.08
C ASP A 52 -0.33 1.13 10.12
N PHE A 53 -1.01 2.23 9.80
CA PHE A 53 -0.42 3.57 9.87
C PHE A 53 -0.44 4.05 11.33
N SER A 54 0.69 3.87 12.03
CA SER A 54 0.83 4.21 13.45
C SER A 54 0.62 5.70 13.79
N ASP A 55 0.62 6.57 12.79
CA ASP A 55 0.36 8.01 12.92
C ASP A 55 -1.07 8.41 12.53
N ASP A 56 -1.93 7.44 12.18
CA ASP A 56 -3.33 7.65 11.80
C ASP A 56 -4.18 6.43 12.20
N ALA A 57 -4.77 5.73 11.22
CA ALA A 57 -5.58 4.53 11.42
C ALA A 57 -5.15 3.42 10.45
N PRO A 58 -5.42 2.14 10.78
CA PRO A 58 -5.20 1.05 9.84
C PRO A 58 -6.14 1.21 8.63
N PHE A 59 -5.57 1.09 7.43
CA PHE A 59 -6.33 1.18 6.18
C PHE A 59 -6.08 -0.04 5.31
N THR A 60 -7.14 -0.48 4.64
CA THR A 60 -7.07 -1.49 3.57
C THR A 60 -6.91 -0.83 2.21
N GLY A 61 -6.02 -1.37 1.37
CA GLY A 61 -5.84 -1.00 -0.03
C GLY A 61 -6.23 -2.16 -0.94
N VAL A 62 -6.98 -1.88 -2.01
CA VAL A 62 -7.36 -2.86 -3.04
C VAL A 62 -6.71 -2.49 -4.36
N LEU A 63 -6.02 -3.45 -4.98
CA LEU A 63 -5.34 -3.25 -6.25
C LEU A 63 -6.33 -3.31 -7.42
N SER A 64 -6.23 -2.34 -8.33
CA SER A 64 -7.01 -2.33 -9.56
C SER A 64 -6.67 -3.51 -10.47
N PRO A 65 -7.59 -3.97 -11.35
CA PRO A 65 -7.34 -5.11 -12.24
C PRO A 65 -6.14 -4.94 -13.17
N ASP A 66 -5.78 -3.69 -13.52
CA ASP A 66 -4.62 -3.38 -14.35
C ASP A 66 -3.30 -3.28 -13.55
N GLY A 67 -3.36 -3.43 -12.22
CA GLY A 67 -2.21 -3.36 -11.33
C GLY A 67 -1.58 -1.98 -11.19
N LYS A 68 -2.26 -0.91 -11.62
CA LYS A 68 -1.72 0.47 -11.65
C LYS A 68 -2.22 1.39 -10.56
N THR A 69 -3.30 1.03 -9.87
CA THR A 69 -3.92 1.88 -8.85
C THR A 69 -4.24 1.06 -7.60
N ILE A 70 -3.92 1.59 -6.42
CA ILE A 70 -4.42 1.06 -5.15
C ILE A 70 -5.51 2.00 -4.65
N TYR A 71 -6.72 1.48 -4.43
CA TYR A 71 -7.83 2.20 -3.83
C TYR A 71 -7.86 1.93 -2.33
N TRP A 72 -7.70 2.97 -1.52
CA TRP A 72 -7.66 2.87 -0.07
C TRP A 72 -9.04 3.08 0.55
N SER A 73 -9.30 2.38 1.65
CA SER A 73 -10.52 2.48 2.45
C SER A 73 -10.81 3.88 3.00
N ASN A 74 -9.80 4.74 3.13
CA ASN A 74 -9.97 6.17 3.47
C ASN A 74 -10.39 7.06 2.28
N GLY A 75 -10.69 6.46 1.13
CA GLY A 75 -11.12 7.16 -0.08
C GLY A 75 -9.97 7.72 -0.94
N THR A 76 -8.71 7.59 -0.50
CA THR A 76 -7.56 8.01 -1.29
C THR A 76 -7.15 6.94 -2.30
N LYS A 77 -6.32 7.32 -3.27
CA LYS A 77 -5.78 6.39 -4.27
C LYS A 77 -4.29 6.60 -4.44
N TRP A 78 -3.55 5.51 -4.66
CA TRP A 78 -2.15 5.57 -5.04
C TRP A 78 -1.96 5.05 -6.45
N THR A 79 -1.13 5.70 -7.26
CA THR A 79 -0.86 5.28 -8.64
C THR A 79 0.57 4.81 -8.80
N LYS A 80 0.76 3.71 -9.52
CA LYS A 80 2.06 3.12 -9.76
C LYS A 80 2.94 4.07 -10.58
N HIS A 81 4.21 4.17 -10.22
CA HIS A 81 5.23 4.89 -10.99
C HIS A 81 5.73 4.03 -12.16
#